data_AF-A0A0D8XWL7-F1
#
_entry.id   AF-A0A0D8XWL7-F1
#
_cell.length_a   1.000
_cell.length_b   1.000
_cell.length_c   1.000
_cell.angle_alpha   90.00
_cell.angle_beta   90.00
_cell.angle_gamma   90.00
#
_symmetry.space_group_name_H-M   'P 1'
#
loop_
_entity.id
_entity.type
_entity.pdbx_description
1 polymer ?
#
loop_
_entity_poly.entity_id
_entity_poly.type
_entity_poly.pdbx_seq_one_letter_code
_entity_poly.pdbx_strand_id
1 'polypeptide(L)'
;MNGGESCNICYICGSGLEDRYTVKESGATLAICQWGFDDEANHLLHHYHLPAVRWVGGPEIELLAIATNARIVPRFSELSPNKLGTAGLVREITFGAARDRMLSIEQCPNSKAVTIFIRGGNKMIIDEAKRSLHDALCVIRNLIRDDRIVYGGGSSETACAIEVAKEADACQHE
;
A
#
# COMPACT_ATOMS: atom_id res chain seq x y z
N MET A 1 -3.95 11.22 16.96
CA MET A 1 -4.25 12.64 16.69
C MET A 1 -5.72 12.74 16.29
N ASN A 2 -6.42 13.78 16.74
CA ASN A 2 -7.89 13.87 16.68
C ASN A 2 -8.41 13.98 15.23
N GLY A 3 -9.46 13.21 14.92
CA GLY A 3 -9.97 12.94 13.57
C GLY A 3 -10.74 14.08 12.90
N GLY A 4 -10.06 15.19 12.61
CA GLY A 4 -10.65 16.29 11.82
C GLY A 4 -9.66 17.14 11.01
N GLU A 5 -8.35 17.03 11.26
CA GLU A 5 -7.33 17.78 10.50
C GLU A 5 -6.64 16.86 9.49
N SER A 6 -6.57 17.31 8.24
CA SER A 6 -5.79 16.65 7.19
C SER A 6 -4.34 16.52 7.64
N CYS A 7 -3.85 15.28 7.76
CA CYS A 7 -2.48 15.00 8.16
C CYS A 7 -1.54 15.25 6.99
N ASN A 8 -0.53 16.08 7.21
CA ASN A 8 0.53 16.35 6.23
C ASN A 8 1.72 15.44 6.52
N ILE A 9 2.04 14.55 5.59
CA ILE A 9 3.08 13.54 5.77
C ILE A 9 4.32 13.94 4.96
N CYS A 10 5.46 13.98 5.63
CA CYS A 10 6.76 14.24 5.02
C CYS A 10 7.52 12.93 4.79
N TYR A 11 8.03 12.73 3.57
CA TYR A 11 8.81 11.55 3.19
C TYR A 11 10.26 11.92 2.91
N ILE A 12 11.19 11.34 3.67
CA ILE A 12 12.60 11.69 3.64
C ILE A 12 13.44 10.46 3.31
N CYS A 13 14.29 10.58 2.28
CA CYS A 13 15.19 9.52 1.83
C CYS A 13 16.61 9.65 2.43
N GLY A 14 16.98 10.81 3.00
CA GLY A 14 18.30 11.07 3.58
C GLY A 14 18.49 10.56 5.03
N SER A 15 19.75 10.33 5.42
CA SER A 15 20.16 9.78 6.72
C SER A 15 20.56 10.81 7.79
N GLY A 16 20.42 12.11 7.53
CA GLY A 16 20.89 13.17 8.43
C GLY A 16 19.77 14.11 8.87
N LEU A 17 19.04 13.76 9.92
CA LEU A 17 17.95 14.58 10.45
C LEU A 17 18.49 15.67 11.40
N GLU A 18 19.41 16.49 10.89
CA GLU A 18 20.04 17.58 11.65
C GLU A 18 19.15 18.85 11.69
N ASP A 19 18.37 19.11 10.63
CA ASP A 19 17.55 20.32 10.51
C ASP A 19 16.08 20.11 10.93
N ARG A 20 15.85 20.16 12.23
CA ARG A 20 14.53 19.97 12.88
C ARG A 20 13.53 21.09 12.58
N TYR A 21 14.01 22.31 12.39
CA TYR A 21 13.16 23.48 12.11
C TYR A 21 12.46 23.34 10.77
N THR A 22 13.17 22.88 9.75
CA THR A 22 12.68 22.80 8.37
C THR A 22 11.45 21.88 8.25
N VAL A 23 11.42 20.76 8.98
CA VAL A 23 10.29 19.82 8.92
C VAL A 23 9.05 20.42 9.59
N LYS A 24 9.20 21.09 10.73
CA LYS A 24 8.05 21.72 11.40
C LYS A 24 7.54 22.94 10.63
N GLU A 25 8.45 23.77 10.12
CA GLU A 25 8.13 24.95 9.30
C GLU A 25 7.44 24.57 8.00
N SER A 26 7.74 23.38 7.45
CA SER A 26 7.02 22.87 6.27
C SER A 26 5.53 22.57 6.54
N GLY A 27 5.12 22.45 7.81
CA GLY A 27 3.74 22.13 8.19
C GLY A 27 3.44 20.63 8.22
N ALA A 28 4.47 19.77 8.27
CA ALA A 28 4.30 18.33 8.40
C ALA A 28 3.82 17.94 9.82
N THR A 29 2.93 16.95 9.89
CA THR A 29 2.41 16.37 11.15
C THR A 29 2.97 14.98 11.43
N LEU A 30 3.49 14.29 10.41
CA LEU A 30 4.15 12.98 10.54
C LEU A 30 5.38 12.93 9.62
N ALA A 31 6.51 12.48 10.15
CA ALA A 31 7.73 12.25 9.36
C ALA A 31 7.95 10.75 9.11
N ILE A 32 8.22 10.38 7.87
CA ILE A 32 8.53 9.00 7.46
C ILE A 32 9.90 9.00 6.78
N CYS A 33 10.83 8.25 7.36
CA CYS A 33 12.20 8.16 6.87
C CYS A 33 12.52 6.74 6.40
N GLN A 34 13.16 6.62 5.24
CA GLN A 34 13.65 5.34 4.74
C GLN A 34 14.77 4.79 5.63
N TRP A 35 15.71 5.65 6.00
CA TRP A 35 16.81 5.31 6.90
C TRP A 35 16.51 5.75 8.34
N GLY A 36 17.20 5.11 9.28
CA GLY A 36 17.19 5.53 10.68
C GLY A 36 17.90 6.87 10.88
N PHE A 37 17.57 7.51 12.00
CA PHE A 37 18.24 8.70 12.53
C PHE A 37 18.50 8.48 14.03
N ASP A 38 19.42 9.25 14.60
CA ASP A 38 19.85 9.10 15.98
C ASP A 38 18.73 9.28 17.00
N ASP A 39 18.86 8.63 18.16
CA ASP A 39 17.86 8.70 19.23
C ASP A 39 17.74 10.11 19.83
N GLU A 40 18.80 10.91 19.78
CA GLU A 40 18.75 12.32 20.17
C GLU A 40 17.77 13.09 19.28
N ALA A 41 17.88 12.95 17.95
CA ALA A 41 16.95 13.56 17.02
C ALA A 41 15.51 13.07 17.26
N ASN A 42 15.31 11.79 17.59
CA ASN A 42 13.99 11.26 17.92
C ASN A 42 13.38 11.89 19.17
N HIS A 43 14.16 12.02 20.24
CA HIS A 43 13.71 12.67 21.46
C HIS A 43 13.25 14.11 21.18
N LEU A 44 13.99 14.82 20.34
CA LEU A 44 13.70 16.20 20.01
C LEU A 44 12.48 16.32 19.10
N LEU A 45 12.31 15.46 18.09
CA LEU A 45 11.07 15.39 17.31
C LEU A 45 9.85 15.13 18.18
N HIS A 46 9.98 14.21 19.15
CA HIS A 46 8.93 13.93 20.13
C HIS A 46 8.57 15.15 21.00
N HIS A 47 9.57 15.90 21.47
CA HIS A 47 9.34 17.13 22.24
C HIS A 47 8.56 18.18 21.42
N TYR A 48 8.80 18.26 20.12
CA TYR A 48 8.07 19.13 19.19
C TYR A 48 6.75 18.55 18.65
N HIS A 49 6.26 17.45 19.25
CA HIS A 49 5.01 16.77 18.89
C HIS A 49 4.98 16.31 17.42
N LEU A 50 6.14 15.98 16.86
CA LEU A 50 6.25 15.40 15.52
C LEU A 50 6.60 13.90 15.63
N PRO A 51 5.61 12.99 15.51
CA PRO A 51 5.89 11.57 15.43
C PRO A 51 6.73 11.27 14.18
N ALA A 52 7.68 10.36 14.32
CA ALA A 52 8.57 9.96 13.24
C ALA A 52 8.68 8.44 13.14
N VAL A 53 8.60 7.92 11.91
CA VAL A 53 8.81 6.51 11.59
C VAL A 53 10.20 6.36 10.97
N ARG A 54 11.00 5.49 11.57
CA ARG A 54 12.35 5.11 11.12
C ARG A 54 12.30 3.77 10.38
N TRP A 55 13.24 3.54 9.47
CA TRP A 55 13.46 2.25 8.79
C TRP A 55 12.28 1.77 7.94
N VAL A 56 11.72 2.64 7.10
CA VAL A 56 10.69 2.24 6.13
C VAL A 56 11.34 1.65 4.87
N GLY A 57 10.78 0.55 4.35
CA GLY A 57 11.28 -0.07 3.13
C GLY A 57 11.17 0.86 1.92
N GLY A 58 12.11 0.77 0.98
CA GLY A 58 12.07 1.55 -0.26
C GLY A 58 10.75 1.38 -1.05
N PRO A 59 10.29 0.15 -1.33
CA PRO A 59 9.02 -0.07 -2.02
C PRO A 59 7.80 0.47 -1.25
N GLU A 60 7.88 0.48 0.09
CA GLU A 60 6.80 0.97 0.95
C GLU A 60 6.71 2.50 0.90
N ILE A 61 7.85 3.21 0.88
CA ILE A 61 7.86 4.67 0.78
C ILE A 61 7.32 5.14 -0.57
N GLU A 62 7.58 4.40 -1.64
CA GLU A 62 7.03 4.66 -2.97
C GLU A 62 5.50 4.48 -2.99
N LEU A 63 4.99 3.39 -2.44
CA LEU A 63 3.55 3.14 -2.33
C LEU A 63 2.86 4.21 -1.48
N LEU A 64 3.47 4.62 -0.36
CA LEU A 64 2.95 5.68 0.49
C LEU A 64 2.95 7.05 -0.20
N ALA A 65 3.99 7.37 -0.96
CA ALA A 65 4.06 8.59 -1.75
C ALA A 65 2.96 8.62 -2.83
N ILE A 66 2.72 7.49 -3.50
CA ILE A 66 1.61 7.36 -4.47
C ILE A 66 0.26 7.52 -3.78
N ALA A 67 0.04 6.86 -2.63
CA ALA A 67 -1.23 6.92 -1.90
C ALA A 67 -1.57 8.35 -1.45
N THR A 68 -0.58 9.05 -0.87
CA THR A 68 -0.75 10.38 -0.28
C THR A 68 -0.55 11.53 -1.28
N ASN A 69 -0.19 11.22 -2.53
CA ASN A 69 0.18 12.17 -3.57
C ASN A 69 1.39 13.05 -3.20
N ALA A 70 2.29 12.51 -2.39
CA ALA A 70 3.51 13.19 -1.96
C ALA A 70 4.65 12.99 -2.96
N ARG A 71 5.68 13.82 -2.84
CA ARG A 71 6.96 13.60 -3.53
C ARG A 71 8.03 13.23 -2.51
N ILE A 72 8.74 12.14 -2.77
CA ILE A 72 9.87 11.72 -1.94
C ILE A 72 10.96 12.80 -2.00
N VAL A 73 11.37 13.29 -0.83
CA VAL A 73 12.37 14.35 -0.72
C VAL A 73 13.75 13.71 -0.43
N PRO A 74 14.75 13.90 -1.32
CA PRO A 74 16.07 13.34 -1.10
C PRO A 74 16.91 14.17 -0.11
N ARG A 75 16.73 15.49 -0.08
CA ARG A 75 17.53 16.44 0.70
C ARG A 75 16.65 17.43 1.44
N PHE A 76 16.96 17.71 2.70
CA PHE A 76 16.15 18.58 3.58
C PHE A 76 16.00 20.01 3.07
N SER A 77 17.02 20.54 2.40
CA SER A 77 16.99 21.88 1.79
C SER A 77 15.91 22.05 0.72
N GLU A 78 15.40 20.95 0.17
CA GLU A 78 14.37 20.96 -0.86
C GLU A 78 12.96 20.70 -0.31
N LEU A 79 12.83 20.63 1.02
CA LEU A 79 11.54 20.43 1.66
C LEU A 79 10.67 21.66 1.44
N SER A 80 9.50 21.46 0.87
CA SER A 80 8.51 22.51 0.62
C SER A 80 7.12 21.97 0.92
N PRO A 81 6.18 22.83 1.36
CA PRO A 81 4.81 22.40 1.67
C PRO A 81 4.12 21.68 0.50
N ASN A 82 4.45 22.08 -0.73
CA ASN A 82 3.89 21.50 -1.96
C ASN A 82 4.30 20.04 -2.22
N LYS A 83 5.36 19.55 -1.54
CA LYS A 83 5.85 18.17 -1.69
C LYS A 83 5.29 17.22 -0.63
N LEU A 84 4.58 17.75 0.37
CA LEU A 84 3.99 16.96 1.45
C LEU A 84 2.79 16.15 0.94
N GLY A 85 2.63 14.96 1.49
CA GLY A 85 1.46 14.13 1.24
C GLY A 85 0.30 14.51 2.14
N THR A 86 -0.93 14.30 1.68
CA THR A 86 -2.12 14.49 2.50
C THR A 86 -2.74 13.13 2.84
N ALA A 87 -3.09 12.91 4.11
CA ALA A 87 -3.85 11.76 4.57
C ALA A 87 -5.00 12.20 5.47
N GLY A 88 -6.15 11.55 5.38
CA GLY A 88 -7.30 11.87 6.22
C GLY A 88 -7.14 11.36 7.64
N LEU A 89 -6.65 10.13 7.82
CA LEU A 89 -6.51 9.51 9.14
C LEU A 89 -5.20 8.77 9.28
N VAL A 90 -4.45 9.09 10.33
CA VAL A 90 -3.28 8.32 10.76
C VAL A 90 -3.55 7.78 12.16
N ARG A 91 -3.55 6.45 12.31
CA ARG A 91 -3.78 5.77 13.59
C ARG A 91 -2.76 4.69 13.84
N GLU A 92 -2.30 4.61 15.08
CA GLU A 92 -1.57 3.45 15.58
C GLU A 92 -2.60 2.39 16.00
N ILE A 93 -2.54 1.22 15.38
CA ILE A 93 -3.37 0.08 15.71
C ILE A 93 -2.50 -0.92 16.46
N THR A 94 -2.86 -1.21 17.71
CA THR A 94 -2.24 -2.24 18.52
C THR A 94 -3.02 -3.54 18.37
N PHE A 95 -2.34 -4.65 18.11
CA PHE A 95 -3.00 -5.93 17.88
C PHE A 95 -2.67 -6.95 18.98
N GLY A 96 -3.70 -7.40 19.70
CA GLY A 96 -3.61 -8.54 20.63
C GLY A 96 -2.89 -8.26 21.95
N ALA A 97 -2.52 -9.33 22.67
CA ALA A 97 -1.75 -9.28 23.91
C ALA A 97 -0.23 -9.17 23.68
N ALA A 98 0.24 -9.53 22.48
CA ALA A 98 1.59 -9.22 22.02
C ALA A 98 1.67 -7.74 21.65
N ARG A 99 2.74 -7.05 22.01
CA ARG A 99 2.92 -5.60 21.83
C ARG A 99 3.18 -5.18 20.37
N ASP A 100 2.56 -5.83 19.40
CA ASP A 100 2.67 -5.46 18.00
C ASP A 100 1.81 -4.23 17.70
N ARG A 101 2.49 -3.19 17.22
CA ARG A 101 1.91 -1.89 16.91
C ARG A 101 2.17 -1.59 15.44
N MET A 102 1.11 -1.25 14.73
CA MET A 102 1.14 -0.93 13.30
C MET A 102 0.61 0.48 13.10
N LEU A 103 1.23 1.25 12.22
CA LEU A 103 0.71 2.54 11.80
C LEU A 103 -0.17 2.35 10.56
N SER A 104 -1.47 2.66 10.68
CA SER A 104 -2.41 2.67 9.56
C SER A 104 -2.63 4.10 9.09
N ILE A 105 -2.43 4.32 7.79
CA ILE A 105 -2.67 5.58 7.10
C ILE A 105 -3.84 5.36 6.14
N GLU A 106 -4.95 6.02 6.42
CA GLU A 106 -6.25 5.83 5.77
C GLU A 106 -6.76 7.15 5.18
N GLN A 107 -7.74 7.04 4.28
CA GLN A 107 -8.40 8.18 3.62
C GLN A 107 -7.41 9.09 2.88
N CYS A 108 -6.51 8.48 2.12
CA CYS A 108 -5.61 9.23 1.24
C CYS A 108 -6.38 9.69 -0.03
N PRO A 109 -6.01 10.86 -0.62
CA PRO A 109 -6.72 11.41 -1.77
C PRO A 109 -6.62 10.54 -3.03
N ASN A 110 -5.59 9.70 -3.13
CA ASN A 110 -5.37 8.85 -4.30
C ASN A 110 -5.73 7.38 -4.02
N SER A 111 -6.74 6.87 -4.72
CA SER A 111 -7.20 5.47 -4.62
C SER A 111 -6.35 4.46 -5.41
N LYS A 112 -5.22 4.87 -6.01
CA LYS A 112 -4.36 3.98 -6.82
C LYS A 112 -3.61 2.93 -5.99
N ALA A 113 -3.42 3.16 -4.70
CA ALA A 113 -2.77 2.23 -3.79
C ALA A 113 -3.79 1.75 -2.74
N VAL A 114 -4.14 0.47 -2.77
CA VAL A 114 -5.06 -0.16 -1.83
C VAL A 114 -4.36 -1.33 -1.16
N THR A 115 -4.41 -1.36 0.18
CA THR A 115 -3.76 -2.40 0.99
C THR A 115 -4.81 -3.29 1.61
N ILE A 116 -4.73 -4.61 1.37
CA ILE A 116 -5.53 -5.62 2.05
C ILE A 116 -4.69 -6.20 3.17
N PHE A 117 -5.14 -6.03 4.42
CA PHE A 117 -4.47 -6.55 5.59
C PHE A 117 -5.09 -7.87 6.04
N ILE A 118 -4.31 -8.95 5.96
CA ILE A 118 -4.74 -10.31 6.31
C ILE A 118 -4.04 -10.72 7.61
N ARG A 119 -4.76 -11.40 8.51
CA ARG A 119 -4.19 -12.00 9.71
C ARG A 119 -4.61 -13.47 9.82
N GLY A 120 -3.73 -14.29 10.36
CA GLY A 120 -3.99 -15.69 10.64
C GLY A 120 -3.19 -16.18 11.84
N GLY A 121 -3.67 -17.24 12.50
CA GLY A 121 -2.99 -17.83 13.66
C GLY A 121 -1.77 -18.69 13.29
N ASN A 122 -1.65 -19.10 12.02
CA ASN A 122 -0.55 -19.90 11.51
C ASN A 122 0.00 -19.26 10.23
N LYS A 123 1.33 -19.18 10.11
CA LYS A 123 2.03 -18.64 8.94
C LYS A 123 1.63 -19.37 7.65
N MET A 124 1.46 -20.68 7.68
CA MET A 124 1.06 -21.45 6.50
C MET A 124 -0.31 -21.02 5.96
N ILE A 125 -1.25 -20.65 6.84
CA ILE A 125 -2.59 -20.20 6.43
C ILE A 125 -2.51 -18.78 5.84
N ILE A 126 -1.64 -17.92 6.36
CA ILE A 126 -1.45 -16.56 5.84
C ILE A 126 -0.86 -16.61 4.42
N ASP A 127 0.14 -17.45 4.21
CA ASP A 127 0.78 -17.60 2.89
C ASP A 127 -0.21 -18.16 1.86
N GLU A 128 -1.05 -19.13 2.24
CA GLU A 128 -2.11 -19.65 1.38
C GLU A 128 -3.21 -18.62 1.10
N ALA A 129 -3.63 -17.86 2.12
CA ALA A 129 -4.62 -16.80 1.95
C ALA A 129 -4.12 -15.69 1.00
N LYS A 130 -2.83 -15.33 1.10
CA LYS A 130 -2.20 -14.37 0.18
C LYS A 130 -2.21 -14.88 -1.26
N ARG A 131 -1.91 -16.17 -1.46
CA ARG A 131 -1.96 -16.81 -2.79
C ARG A 131 -3.38 -16.82 -3.34
N SER A 132 -4.35 -17.28 -2.55
CA SER A 132 -5.77 -17.33 -2.92
C SER A 132 -6.33 -15.95 -3.29
N LEU A 133 -5.97 -14.90 -2.55
CA LEU A 133 -6.38 -13.52 -2.87
C LEU A 133 -5.72 -13.00 -4.15
N HIS A 134 -4.47 -13.37 -4.41
CA HIS A 134 -3.81 -13.02 -5.66
C HIS A 134 -4.55 -13.61 -6.87
N ASP A 135 -4.93 -14.88 -6.80
CA ASP A 135 -5.68 -15.56 -7.85
C ASP A 135 -7.05 -14.92 -8.08
N ALA A 136 -7.78 -14.62 -7.00
CA ALA A 136 -9.07 -13.93 -7.07
C ALA A 136 -8.96 -12.54 -7.71
N LEU A 137 -7.95 -11.74 -7.33
CA LEU A 137 -7.72 -10.41 -7.90
C LEU A 137 -7.34 -10.48 -9.39
N CYS A 138 -6.63 -11.53 -9.81
CA CYS A 138 -6.33 -11.77 -11.22
C CYS A 138 -7.60 -12.08 -12.03
N VAL A 139 -8.53 -12.87 -11.49
CA VAL A 139 -9.82 -13.14 -12.14
C VAL A 139 -10.68 -11.88 -12.23
N ILE A 140 -10.78 -11.10 -11.15
CA ILE A 140 -11.52 -9.83 -11.14
C ILE A 140 -10.94 -8.85 -12.18
N ARG A 141 -9.61 -8.80 -12.31
CA ARG A 141 -8.95 -7.98 -13.32
C ARG A 141 -9.36 -8.36 -14.74
N ASN A 142 -9.49 -9.66 -15.02
CA ASN A 142 -9.95 -10.13 -16.33
C ASN A 142 -11.40 -9.69 -16.58
N LEU A 143 -12.26 -9.82 -15.57
CA LEU A 143 -13.68 -9.43 -15.67
C LEU A 143 -13.87 -7.91 -15.88
N ILE A 144 -12.97 -7.08 -15.32
CA ILE A 144 -12.99 -5.62 -15.55
C ILE A 144 -12.55 -5.27 -16.98
N ARG A 145 -11.70 -6.08 -17.60
CA ARG A 145 -11.23 -5.88 -18.98
C ARG A 145 -12.20 -6.41 -20.02
N ASP A 146 -12.83 -7.54 -19.73
CA ASP A 146 -13.78 -8.25 -20.59
C ASP A 146 -14.85 -8.88 -19.70
N ASP A 147 -16.11 -8.53 -19.94
CA ASP A 147 -17.27 -8.93 -19.13
C ASP A 147 -17.82 -10.31 -19.50
N ARG A 148 -17.23 -10.99 -20.49
CA ARG A 148 -17.65 -12.32 -20.92
C ARG A 148 -17.28 -13.39 -19.88
N ILE A 149 -18.26 -14.20 -19.54
CA ILE A 149 -18.12 -15.34 -18.63
C ILE A 149 -18.43 -16.65 -19.35
N VAL A 150 -17.79 -17.72 -18.90
CA VAL A 150 -18.04 -19.08 -19.38
C VAL A 150 -18.40 -19.96 -18.19
N TYR A 151 -19.35 -20.86 -18.39
CA TYR A 151 -19.75 -21.81 -17.35
C TYR A 151 -18.67 -22.88 -17.20
N GLY A 152 -18.04 -22.91 -16.03
CA GLY A 152 -17.02 -23.90 -15.69
C GLY A 152 -17.59 -25.29 -15.38
N GLY A 153 -16.88 -26.05 -14.54
CA GLY A 153 -17.30 -27.41 -14.16
C GLY A 153 -17.25 -28.41 -15.31
N GLY A 154 -16.43 -28.16 -16.34
CA GLY A 154 -16.33 -29.00 -17.54
C GLY A 154 -17.41 -28.73 -18.60
N SER A 155 -18.35 -27.80 -18.37
CA SER A 155 -19.42 -27.50 -19.31
C SER A 155 -18.89 -26.87 -20.60
N SER A 156 -18.04 -25.84 -20.48
CA SER A 156 -17.39 -25.19 -21.62
C SER A 156 -16.54 -26.15 -22.44
N GLU A 157 -15.77 -27.00 -21.78
CA GLU A 157 -14.85 -27.95 -22.39
C GLU A 157 -15.63 -29.02 -23.16
N THR A 158 -16.75 -29.50 -22.60
CA THR A 158 -17.63 -30.47 -23.26
C THR A 158 -18.31 -29.86 -24.48
N ALA A 159 -18.80 -28.62 -24.38
CA ALA A 159 -19.41 -27.93 -25.51
C ALA A 159 -18.43 -27.75 -26.67
N CYS A 160 -17.19 -27.35 -26.40
CA CYS A 160 -16.13 -27.24 -27.41
C CYS A 160 -15.78 -28.61 -28.01
N ALA A 161 -15.70 -29.67 -27.21
CA ALA A 161 -15.37 -31.02 -27.70
C ALA A 161 -16.43 -31.55 -28.67
N ILE A 162 -17.72 -31.32 -28.37
CA ILE A 162 -18.83 -31.71 -29.26
C ILE A 162 -18.72 -30.96 -30.59
N GLU A 163 -18.46 -29.66 -30.56
CA GLU A 163 -18.42 -28.86 -31.79
C GLU A 163 -17.21 -29.20 -32.66
N VAL A 164 -16.03 -29.38 -32.05
CA VAL A 164 -14.82 -29.80 -32.78
C VAL A 164 -15.00 -31.17 -33.43
N ALA A 165 -15.67 -32.12 -32.75
CA ALA A 165 -15.95 -33.43 -33.33
C ALA A 165 -16.86 -33.34 -34.57
N LYS A 166 -17.91 -32.51 -34.53
CA LYS A 166 -18.79 -32.28 -35.69
C LYS A 166 -18.03 -31.69 -36.88
N GLU A 167 -17.19 -30.70 -36.63
CA GLU A 167 -16.37 -30.06 -37.68
C GLU A 167 -15.35 -31.03 -38.29
N ALA A 168 -14.77 -31.90 -37.47
CA ALA A 168 -13.87 -32.95 -37.95
C ALA A 168 -14.57 -33.94 -38.88
N ASP A 169 -15.79 -34.35 -38.55
CA ASP A 169 -16.60 -35.23 -39.40
C ASP A 169 -17.02 -34.53 -40.71
N ALA A 170 -17.34 -33.23 -40.66
CA ALA A 170 -17.71 -32.44 -41.83
C ALA A 170 -16.56 -32.28 -42.84
N CYS A 171 -15.32 -32.15 -42.36
CA CYS A 171 -14.13 -31.99 -43.20
C CYS A 171 -13.68 -33.28 -43.90
N GLN A 172 -14.21 -34.46 -43.55
CA GLN A 172 -13.84 -35.72 -44.20
C GLN A 172 -14.55 -35.97 -45.54
N HIS A 173 -15.49 -35.10 -45.92
CA HIS A 173 -16.31 -35.25 -47.12
C HIS A 173 -16.01 -34.20 -48.22
N GLU A 174 -14.96 -33.38 -48.06
CA GLU A 174 -14.35 -32.59 -49.13
C GLU A 174 -13.04 -33.24 -49.63
#